data_AF-A0A967I746-F1
#
_entry.id   AF-A0A967I746-F1
#
_cell.length_a   1.000
_cell.length_b   1.000
_cell.length_c   1.000
_cell.angle_alpha   90.00
_cell.angle_beta   90.00
_cell.angle_gamma   90.00
#
_symmetry.space_group_name_H-M   'P 1'
#
loop_
_entity.id
_entity.type
_entity.pdbx_description
1 polymer ?
#
loop_
_entity_poly.entity_id
_entity_poly.type
_entity_poly.pdbx_seq_one_letter_code
_entity_poly.pdbx_strand_id
1 'polypeptide(L)' 'DDQLSLAIGKKGQNVRLAAKLTNWKIDIKSETRAAEAELEEATAEAEAEAP' A
#
# COMPACT_ATOMS: atom_id res chain seq x y z
N ASP A 1 -2.88 -3.48 -9.58
CA ASP A 1 -2.91 -2.02 -9.85
C ASP A 1 -4.22 -1.46 -10.42
N ASP A 2 -5.06 -2.27 -11.07
CA ASP A 2 -6.26 -1.79 -11.79
C ASP A 2 -7.29 -1.04 -10.94
N GLN A 3 -7.36 -1.33 -9.64
CA GLN A 3 -8.28 -0.68 -8.71
C GLN A 3 -7.67 0.49 -7.94
N LEU A 4 -6.39 0.81 -8.16
CA LEU A 4 -5.73 1.90 -7.44
C LEU A 4 -6.37 3.25 -7.75
N SER A 5 -6.65 3.50 -9.03
CA SER A 5 -7.31 4.72 -9.49
C SER A 5 -8.72 4.86 -8.92
N LEU A 6 -9.43 3.74 -8.74
CA LEU A 6 -10.77 3.70 -8.15
C LEU A 6 -10.72 3.93 -6.62
N ALA A 7 -9.75 3.32 -5.94
CA ALA A 7 -9.53 3.45 -4.51
C ALA A 7 -9.11 4.87 -4.11
N ILE A 8 -8.28 5.53 -4.91
CA ILE A 8 -7.93 6.95 -4.72
C ILE A 8 -9.13 7.85 -5.09
N GLY A 9 -9.78 7.54 -6.21
CA GLY A 9 -10.83 8.34 -6.81
C GLY A 9 -10.29 9.66 -7.39
N LYS A 10 -11.15 10.42 -8.07
CA LYS A 10 -10.75 11.68 -8.72
C LYS A 10 -10.21 12.68 -7.69
N LYS A 11 -8.94 13.09 -7.83
CA LYS A 11 -8.23 13.98 -6.89
C LYS A 11 -8.15 13.46 -5.45
N GLY A 12 -8.18 12.14 -5.23
CA GLY A 12 -8.08 11.57 -3.88
C GLY A 12 -9.35 11.73 -3.03
N GLN A 13 -10.50 11.98 -3.67
CA GLN A 13 -11.76 12.24 -2.98
C GLN A 13 -12.22 11.04 -2.15
N ASN A 14 -12.01 9.82 -2.65
CA ASN A 14 -12.44 8.60 -1.98
C ASN A 14 -11.65 8.39 -0.68
N VAL A 15 -10.33 8.54 -0.73
CA VAL A 15 -9.44 8.49 0.46
C VAL A 15 -9.80 9.55 1.49
N ARG A 16 -10.06 10.78 1.04
CA ARG A 16 -10.38 11.90 1.95
C ARG A 16 -11.72 11.71 2.65
N LEU A 17 -12.71 11.14 1.96
CA LEU A 17 -14.00 10.81 2.56
C LEU A 17 -13.87 9.65 3.55
N ALA A 18 -13.17 8.58 3.16
CA ALA A 18 -12.94 7.44 4.04
C ALA A 18 -12.16 7.82 5.31
N ALA A 19 -11.15 8.69 5.20
CA ALA A 19 -10.39 9.19 6.35
C ALA A 19 -11.27 10.02 7.31
N LYS A 20 -12.20 10.81 6.77
CA LYS A 20 -13.18 11.56 7.59
C LYS A 20 -14.23 10.66 8.22
N LEU A 21 -14.65 9.60 7.54
CA LEU A 21 -15.68 8.68 8.02
C LEU A 21 -15.15 7.75 9.12
N THR A 22 -13.92 7.27 8.95
CA THR A 22 -13.26 6.36 9.89
C THR A 22 -12.47 7.09 10.97
N ASN A 23 -12.26 8.39 10.79
CA ASN A 23 -11.41 9.22 11.64
C ASN A 23 -9.95 8.71 11.72
N TRP A 24 -9.53 7.93 10.72
CA TRP A 24 -8.21 7.29 10.64
C TRP A 24 -7.39 7.86 9.49
N LYS A 25 -6.06 7.78 9.62
CA LYS A 25 -5.13 8.17 8.56
C LYS A 25 -5.01 7.01 7.56
N ILE A 26 -5.61 7.18 6.39
CA ILE A 26 -5.58 6.18 5.31
C ILE A 26 -4.47 6.55 4.33
N ASP A 27 -3.54 5.63 4.10
CA ASP A 27 -2.47 5.75 3.11
C ASP A 27 -2.64 4.63 2.07
N ILE A 28 -2.81 4.99 0.80
CA ILE A 28 -3.03 4.03 -0.29
C ILE A 28 -1.75 3.94 -1.11
N LYS A 29 -1.07 2.80 -1.04
CA LYS A 29 0.11 2.47 -1.83
C LYS A 29 -0.26 1.51 -2.96
N SER A 30 0.52 1.49 -4.04
CA SER A 30 0.31 0.52 -5.12
C SER A 30 0.67 -0.89 -4.69
N GLU A 31 -0.01 -1.88 -5.29
CA GLU A 31 0.31 -3.29 -5.07
C GLU A 31 1.76 -3.55 -5.45
N THR A 32 2.25 -2.90 -6.51
CA THR A 32 3.67 -2.95 -6.90
C THR A 32 4.59 -2.53 -5.77
N ARG A 33 4.27 -1.45 -5.05
CA ARG A 33 5.11 -0.92 -3.97
C ARG A 33 4.95 -1.68 -2.65
N ALA A 34 3.79 -2.30 -2.43
CA ALA A 34 3.56 -3.20 -1.29
C ALA A 34 4.26 -4.55 -1.52
N ALA A 35 4.15 -5.10 -2.72
CA ALA A 35 4.82 -6.33 -3.12
C ALA A 35 6.34 -6.18 -3.20
N GLU A 36 6.86 -5.03 -3.65
CA GLU A 36 8.30 -4.73 -3.59
C GLU A 36 8.81 -4.69 -2.15
N ALA A 37 8.05 -4.11 -1.21
CA ALA A 37 8.42 -4.10 0.20
C ALA A 37 8.36 -5.50 0.83
N GLU A 38 7.32 -6.29 0.53
CA GLU A 38 7.23 -7.69 0.98
C GLU A 38 8.32 -8.58 0.35
N LEU A 39 8.70 -8.32 -0.91
CA LEU A 39 9.81 -9.00 -1.57
C LEU A 39 11.17 -8.60 -0.99
N GLU A 40 11.39 -7.31 -0.68
CA GLU A 40 12.60 -6.85 0.01
C GLU A 40 12.71 -7.45 1.41
N GLU A 41 11.61 -7.51 2.18
CA GLU A 41 11.60 -8.17 3.48
C GLU A 41 11.85 -9.69 3.35
N ALA A 42 11.19 -10.37 2.41
CA ALA A 42 11.39 -11.80 2.18
C ALA A 42 12.80 -12.15 1.66
N THR A 43 13.41 -11.28 0.85
CA THR A 43 14.79 -11.46 0.37
C THR A 43 15.81 -11.14 1.46
N ALA A 44 15.57 -10.13 2.30
CA ALA A 44 16.41 -9.82 3.45
C ALA A 44 16.37 -10.93 4.52
N GLU A 45 15.20 -11.53 4.76
CA GLU A 45 15.07 -12.70 5.64
C GLU A 45 15.78 -13.94 5.07
N ALA A 46 15.66 -14.18 3.76
CA ALA A 46 16.35 -15.29 3.10
C ALA A 46 17.88 -15.14 3.06
N GLU A 47 18.40 -13.91 2.96
CA GLU A 47 19.83 -13.63 2.98
C GLU A 47 20.41 -13.66 4.41
N ALA A 48 19.59 -13.40 5.43
CA ALA A 48 19.97 -13.53 6.84
C ALA A 48 19.92 -14.97 7.38
N GLU A 49 19.19 -15.87 6.72
CA GLU A 49 19.10 -17.31 7.09
C GLU A 49 20.17 -18.19 6.40
N ALA A 50 21.03 -17.63 5.53
CA ALA A 50 22.15 -18.36 4.95
C ALA A 50 23.40 -18.33 5.88
N PRO A 51 23.85 -19.47 6.43
CA PRO A 51 25.02 -19.58 7.31
C PRO A 51 26.37 -19.46 6.58
#